data_AF-A0A2D5PIG0-F1
#
_entry.id   AF-A0A2D5PIG0-F1
#
_cell.length_a   1.000
_cell.length_b   1.000
_cell.length_c   1.000
_cell.angle_alpha   90.00
_cell.angle_beta   90.00
_cell.angle_gamma   90.00
#
_symmetry.space_group_name_H-M   'P 1'
#
loop_
_entity.id
_entity.type
_entity.pdbx_description
1 polymer ?
#
loop_
_entity_poly.entity_id
_entity_poly.type
_entity_poly.pdbx_seq_one_letter_code
_entity_poly.pdbx_strand_id
1 'polypeptide(L)'
;MKKLKMGLSVLLTILVLAYALAFAAHNSSSVELDFLVGTPLSLPVSIWLGLMLIIGTLAGLLSSLLAAARYRLRIRQLNKELADTRQRLNKLP
;
A
#
# COMPACT_ATOMS: atom_id res chain seq x y z
N MET A 1 0.83 -25.71 -9.99
CA MET A 1 1.42 -24.35 -9.80
C MET A 1 0.72 -23.49 -8.75
N LYS A 2 -0.63 -23.33 -8.75
CA LYS A 2 -1.35 -22.49 -7.76
C LYS A 2 -1.15 -22.94 -6.31
N LYS A 3 -1.21 -24.25 -6.02
CA LYS A 3 -0.97 -24.81 -4.68
C LYS A 3 0.49 -24.60 -4.20
N LEU A 4 1.46 -24.69 -5.11
CA LEU A 4 2.87 -24.43 -4.80
C LEU A 4 3.12 -22.96 -4.47
N LYS A 5 2.55 -22.03 -5.27
CA LYS A 5 2.62 -20.58 -4.98
C LYS A 5 1.97 -20.24 -3.64
N MET A 6 0.85 -20.88 -3.31
CA MET A 6 0.17 -20.67 -2.03
C MET A 6 0.98 -21.23 -0.86
N GLY A 7 1.53 -22.44 -0.98
CA GLY A 7 2.41 -23.01 0.04
C GLY A 7 3.66 -22.17 0.28
N LEU A 8 4.30 -21.69 -0.79
CA LEU A 8 5.45 -20.79 -0.70
C LEU A 8 5.08 -19.46 -0.05
N SER A 9 3.93 -18.88 -0.41
CA SER A 9 3.45 -17.63 0.21
C SER A 9 3.21 -17.80 1.70
N VAL A 10 2.55 -18.89 2.12
CA VAL A 10 2.30 -19.16 3.54
C VAL A 10 3.62 -19.35 4.29
N LEU A 11 4.56 -20.13 3.73
CA LEU A 11 5.87 -20.34 4.32
C LEU A 11 6.63 -19.02 4.51
N LEU A 12 6.65 -18.17 3.48
CA LEU A 12 7.28 -16.84 3.55
C LEU A 12 6.61 -15.96 4.61
N THR A 13 5.28 -15.95 4.68
CA THR A 13 4.56 -15.20 5.71
C THR A 13 4.93 -15.67 7.11
N ILE A 14 5.01 -16.99 7.33
CA ILE A 14 5.40 -17.56 8.62
C ILE A 14 6.84 -17.17 8.96
N LEU A 15 7.78 -17.25 8.01
CA LEU A 15 9.17 -16.85 8.22
C LEU A 15 9.31 -15.37 8.56
N VAL A 16 8.59 -14.49 7.85
CA VAL A 16 8.58 -13.06 8.13
C VAL A 16 7.99 -12.78 9.51
N LEU A 17 6.90 -13.45 9.88
CA LEU A 17 6.29 -13.29 11.20
C LEU A 17 7.23 -13.75 12.32
N ALA A 18 7.84 -14.92 12.17
CA ALA A 18 8.79 -15.46 13.13
C ALA A 18 10.00 -14.51 13.31
N TYR A 19 10.53 -13.98 12.20
CA TYR A 19 11.61 -12.99 12.23
C TYR A 19 11.17 -11.70 12.94
N ALA A 20 9.99 -11.17 12.62
CA ALA A 20 9.48 -9.95 13.24
C ALA A 20 9.31 -10.10 14.76
N LEU A 21 8.80 -11.25 15.22
CA LEU A 21 8.68 -11.55 16.65
C LEU A 21 10.05 -11.67 17.32
N ALA A 22 11.00 -12.39 16.71
CA ALA A 22 12.37 -12.51 17.23
C ALA A 22 13.07 -11.15 17.29
N PHE A 23 12.91 -10.33 16.24
CA PHE A 23 13.43 -8.97 16.18
C PHE A 23 12.85 -8.12 17.32
N ALA A 24 11.53 -8.16 17.54
CA ALA A 24 10.88 -7.41 18.62
C ALA A 24 11.32 -7.87 20.01
N ALA A 25 11.50 -9.18 20.21
CA ALA A 25 11.96 -9.72 21.48
C ALA A 25 13.42 -9.29 21.79
N HIS A 26 14.30 -9.33 20.80
CA HIS A 26 15.71 -8.97 20.97
C HIS A 26 15.93 -7.45 21.06
N ASN A 27 15.07 -6.65 20.43
CA ASN A 27 15.13 -5.18 20.42
C ASN A 27 13.98 -4.59 21.25
N SER A 28 13.78 -5.12 22.45
CA SER A 28 12.75 -4.68 23.39
C SER A 28 13.15 -3.43 24.18
N SER A 29 14.42 -3.02 24.11
CA SER A 29 14.88 -1.76 24.68
C SER A 29 14.20 -0.57 24.01
N SER A 30 13.72 0.36 24.83
CA SER A 30 13.08 1.57 24.33
C SER A 30 14.11 2.53 23.75
N VAL A 31 13.75 3.11 22.60
CA VAL A 31 14.48 4.21 21.97
C VAL A 31 13.62 5.45 22.05
N GLU A 32 14.21 6.50 22.64
CA GLU A 32 13.60 7.81 22.74
C GLU A 32 13.85 8.60 21.46
N LEU A 33 12.78 9.11 20.87
CA LEU A 33 12.85 10.00 19.72
C LEU A 33 12.27 11.36 20.11
N ASP A 34 13.07 12.41 19.90
CA ASP A 34 12.63 13.80 19.96
C ASP A 34 12.19 14.24 18.56
N PHE A 35 10.90 14.60 18.44
CA PHE A 35 10.29 15.04 17.18
C PHE A 35 10.36 16.56 16.97
N LEU A 36 11.22 17.26 17.73
CA LEU A 36 11.39 18.71 17.75
C LEU A 36 10.13 19.48 18.20
N VAL A 37 9.02 18.77 18.45
CA VAL A 37 7.73 19.31 18.85
C VAL A 37 7.11 18.35 19.87
N GLY A 38 6.60 18.92 20.97
CA GLY A 38 5.95 18.14 22.02
C GLY A 38 6.94 17.42 22.94
N THR A 39 6.45 16.38 23.62
CA THR A 39 7.27 15.56 24.53
C THR A 39 7.94 14.42 23.77
N PRO A 40 9.24 14.15 24.01
CA PRO A 40 9.91 12.97 23.47
C PRO A 40 9.15 11.69 23.79
N LEU A 41 9.13 10.76 22.83
CA LEU A 41 8.41 9.49 22.98
C LEU A 41 9.41 8.33 23.00
N SER A 42 9.33 7.52 24.06
CA SER A 42 10.18 6.36 24.25
C SER A 42 9.39 5.08 23.97
N LEU A 43 9.72 4.42 22.86
CA LEU A 43 9.10 3.18 22.42
C LEU A 43 10.16 2.19 21.92
N PRO A 44 9.94 0.87 22.02
CA PRO A 44 10.80 -0.11 21.38
C PRO A 44 10.92 0.13 19.87
N VAL A 45 12.10 -0.16 19.31
CA VAL A 45 12.38 0.01 17.87
C VAL A 45 11.36 -0.72 16.99
N SER A 46 10.90 -1.89 17.44
CA SER A 46 9.87 -2.68 16.75
C SER A 46 8.55 -1.92 16.57
N ILE A 47 8.14 -1.12 17.55
CA ILE A 47 6.94 -0.30 17.46
C ILE A 47 7.14 0.85 16.47
N TRP A 48 8.29 1.51 16.51
CA TRP A 48 8.62 2.56 15.54
C TRP A 48 8.56 2.05 14.10
N LEU A 49 9.20 0.91 13.82
CA LEU A 49 9.17 0.28 12.51
C LEU A 49 7.74 -0.14 12.11
N GLY A 50 6.97 -0.70 13.04
CA GLY A 50 5.57 -1.05 12.82
C GLY A 50 4.71 0.15 12.44
N LEU A 51 4.87 1.27 13.16
CA LEU A 51 4.17 2.53 12.86
C LEU A 51 4.54 3.07 11.48
N MET A 52 5.83 3.10 11.14
CA MET A 52 6.29 3.55 9.82
C MET A 52 5.72 2.68 8.69
N LEU A 53 5.67 1.36 8.91
CA LEU A 53 5.09 0.42 7.95
C LEU A 53 3.58 0.68 7.77
N ILE A 54 2.83 0.87 8.86
CA ILE A 54 1.40 1.17 8.81
C ILE A 54 1.17 2.49 8.07
N ILE A 55 1.89 3.55 8.42
CA ILE A 55 1.76 4.87 7.79
C ILE A 55 2.08 4.78 6.30
N GLY A 56 3.20 4.14 5.93
CA GLY A 56 3.59 3.95 4.54
C GLY A 56 2.56 3.13 3.74
N THR A 57 2.00 2.08 4.35
CA THR A 57 0.96 1.25 3.73
C THR A 57 -0.32 2.05 3.50
N LEU A 58 -0.77 2.81 4.49
CA LEU A 58 -1.94 3.68 4.38
C LEU A 58 -1.72 4.74 3.30
N ALA A 59 -0.56 5.38 3.25
CA ALA A 59 -0.20 6.35 2.22
C ALA A 59 -0.21 5.72 0.82
N GLY A 60 0.35 4.52 0.67
CA GLY A 60 0.34 3.77 -0.59
C GLY A 60 -1.07 3.40 -1.04
N LEU A 61 -1.92 2.92 -0.12
CA LEU A 61 -3.32 2.61 -0.40
C LEU A 61 -4.09 3.86 -0.85
N LEU A 62 -3.95 4.97 -0.13
CA LEU A 62 -4.59 6.24 -0.49
C LEU A 62 -4.14 6.71 -1.88
N SER A 63 -2.85 6.65 -2.17
CA SER A 63 -2.31 6.99 -3.49
C SER A 63 -2.91 6.10 -4.59
N SER A 64 -3.02 4.79 -4.34
CA SER A 64 -3.63 3.85 -5.29
C SER A 64 -5.11 4.13 -5.56
N LEU A 65 -5.87 4.53 -4.52
CA LEU A 65 -7.28 4.88 -4.65
C LEU A 65 -7.46 6.14 -5.51
N LEU A 66 -6.63 7.16 -5.27
CA LEU A 66 -6.63 8.39 -6.07
C LEU A 66 -6.29 8.10 -7.54
N ALA A 67 -5.25 7.28 -7.78
CA ALA A 67 -4.88 6.87 -9.13
C ALA A 67 -6.03 6.10 -9.82
N ALA A 68 -6.64 5.13 -9.13
CA ALA A 68 -7.76 4.37 -9.66
C ALA A 68 -8.97 5.26 -9.99
N ALA A 69 -9.29 6.24 -9.14
CA ALA A 69 -10.35 7.21 -9.40
C ALA A 69 -10.07 8.04 -10.66
N ARG A 70 -8.83 8.55 -10.80
CA ARG A 70 -8.40 9.29 -11.99
C ARG A 70 -8.50 8.44 -13.26
N TYR A 71 -8.06 7.18 -13.21
CA TYR A 71 -8.17 6.27 -14.34
C TYR A 71 -9.62 5.99 -14.73
N ARG A 72 -10.51 5.78 -13.76
CA ARG A 72 -11.95 5.59 -14.02
C ARG A 72 -12.57 6.80 -14.71
N LEU A 73 -12.22 8.02 -14.28
CA LEU A 73 -12.70 9.25 -14.93
C LEU A 73 -12.18 9.35 -16.37
N ARG A 74 -10.89 9.04 -16.59
CA ARG A 74 -10.31 9.09 -17.94
C ARG A 74 -10.92 8.05 -18.88
N ILE A 75 -11.16 6.84 -18.40
CA ILE A 75 -11.85 5.78 -19.16
C ILE A 75 -13.26 6.23 -19.54
N ARG A 76 -14.01 6.86 -18.62
CA ARG A 76 -15.35 7.40 -18.93
C ARG A 76 -15.30 8.48 -20.00
N GLN A 77 -14.34 9.38 -19.96
CA GLN A 77 -14.15 10.43 -20.98
C GLN A 77 -13.82 9.80 -22.35
N LEU A 78 -12.84 8.90 -22.39
CA LEU A 78 -12.42 8.21 -23.61
C LEU A 78 -13.58 7.42 -24.24
N ASN A 79 -14.39 6.75 -23.43
CA ASN A 79 -15.56 6.01 -23.93
C ASN A 79 -16.63 6.94 -24.53
N LYS A 80 -16.82 8.15 -23.99
CA LYS A 80 -17.71 9.16 -24.58
C LYS A 80 -17.17 9.67 -25.92
N GLU A 81 -15.88 10.03 -25.97
CA GLU A 81 -15.23 10.48 -27.21
C GLU A 81 -15.30 9.41 -28.32
N LEU A 82 -15.11 8.13 -27.96
CA LEU A 82 -15.26 7.01 -28.89
C LEU A 82 -16.71 6.87 -29.40
N ALA A 83 -17.71 7.01 -28.52
CA ALA A 83 -19.11 6.94 -28.91
C ALA A 83 -19.49 8.09 -29.86
N ASP A 84 -19.08 9.31 -29.55
CA ASP A 84 -19.33 10.50 -30.39
C ASP A 84 -18.65 10.37 -31.76
N THR A 85 -17.39 9.90 -31.79
CA THR A 85 -16.65 9.69 -33.03
C THR A 85 -17.31 8.63 -33.92
N ARG A 86 -17.75 7.51 -33.34
CA ARG A 86 -18.52 6.48 -34.06
C ARG A 86 -19.83 7.02 -34.62
N GLN A 87 -20.54 7.85 -33.86
CA GLN A 87 -21.78 8.46 -34.33
C GLN A 87 -21.53 9.41 -35.51
N ARG A 88 -20.42 10.16 -35.52
CA ARG A 88 -20.04 11.03 -36.65
C ARG A 88 -19.69 10.21 -37.89
N LEU A 89 -18.94 9.12 -37.74
CA LEU A 89 -18.61 8.23 -38.86
C LEU A 89 -19.86 7.62 -39.50
N ASN A 90 -20.84 7.21 -38.70
CA ASN A 90 -22.12 6.68 -39.21
C ASN A 90 -23.00 7.71 -39.92
N LYS A 91 -22.70 9.01 -39.80
CA LYS A 91 -23.42 10.12 -40.44
C LYS A 91 -22.72 10.65 -41.69
N LEU A 92 -21.56 10.11 -42.05
CA LEU A 92 -20.91 10.44 -43.31
C LEU A 92 -21.63 9.72 -44.47
N PRO A 93 -21.88 10.41 -45.60
CA PRO A 93 -22.55 9.83 -46.77
C PRO A 93 -21.69 8.81 -47.51
#